data_AF-A0A935UBS7-F1
#
_entry.id   AF-A0A935UBS7-F1
#
_cell.length_a   1.000
_cell.length_b   1.000
_cell.length_c   1.000
_cell.angle_alpha   90.00
_cell.angle_beta   90.00
_cell.angle_gamma   90.00
#
_symmetry.space_group_name_H-M   'P 1'
#
loop_
_entity.id
_entity.type
_entity.pdbx_description
1 polymer ?
#
loop_
_entity_poly.entity_id
_entity_poly.type
_entity_poly.pdbx_seq_one_letter_code
_entity_poly.pdbx_strand_id
1 'polypeptide(L)' 'MNARKLTTLAAAVAAAAALAGCTELSQESARSYMGKEDTKPYAGDQFKGDKQKWEQSLATRAASQNEYLRTQAAK' A
#
# COMPACT_ATOMS: atom_id res chain seq x y z
N MET A 1 43.61 20.93 -22.70
CA MET A 1 43.60 20.31 -21.35
C MET A 1 44.75 19.32 -21.26
N ASN A 2 45.56 19.36 -20.20
CA ASN A 2 46.73 18.46 -20.08
C ASN A 2 46.31 17.00 -19.93
N ALA A 3 47.03 16.10 -20.61
CA ALA A 3 46.80 14.65 -20.58
C ALA A 3 46.71 14.08 -19.16
N ARG A 4 47.50 14.63 -18.23
CA ARG A 4 47.49 14.26 -16.82
C ARG A 4 46.15 14.58 -16.12
N LYS A 5 45.53 15.72 -16.45
CA LYS A 5 44.21 16.10 -15.92
C LYS A 5 43.10 15.22 -16.51
N LEU A 6 43.23 14.81 -17.77
CA LEU A 6 42.31 13.88 -18.43
C LEU A 6 42.34 12.48 -17.81
N THR A 7 43.53 11.95 -17.50
CA THR A 7 43.65 10.65 -16.82
C THR A 7 43.13 10.67 -15.39
N THR A 8 43.37 11.75 -14.62
CA THR A 8 42.80 11.86 -13.26
C THR A 8 41.27 11.94 -13.28
N LEU A 9 40.71 12.67 -14.24
CA LEU A 9 39.26 12.77 -14.42
C LEU A 9 38.65 11.42 -14.80
N ALA A 10 39.27 10.70 -15.74
CA ALA A 10 38.80 9.39 -16.16
C ALA A 10 38.82 8.36 -15.02
N ALA A 11 39.88 8.36 -14.20
CA ALA A 11 39.98 7.49 -13.04
C ALA A 11 38.91 7.81 -11.98
N ALA A 12 38.65 9.09 -11.72
CA ALA A 12 37.62 9.51 -10.78
C ALA A 12 36.20 9.09 -11.24
N VAL A 13 35.91 9.24 -12.53
CA VAL A 13 34.62 8.81 -13.12
C VAL A 13 34.45 7.30 -13.03
N ALA A 14 35.50 6.53 -13.35
CA ALA A 14 35.46 5.07 -13.26
C ALA A 14 35.24 4.58 -11.82
N ALA A 15 35.90 5.21 -10.83
CA ALA A 15 35.71 4.89 -9.42
C ALA A 15 34.28 5.19 -8.96
N ALA A 16 33.71 6.34 -9.34
CA ALA A 16 32.34 6.71 -9.00
C ALA A 16 31.31 5.73 -9.60
N ALA A 17 31.53 5.29 -10.84
CA ALA A 17 30.67 4.29 -11.48
C ALA A 17 30.73 2.92 -10.81
N ALA A 18 31.91 2.49 -10.34
CA ALA A 18 32.06 1.22 -9.62
C ALA A 18 31.37 1.25 -8.25
N LEU A 19 31.37 2.39 -7.55
CA LEU A 19 30.69 2.58 -6.26
C LEU A 19 29.16 2.66 -6.41
N ALA A 20 28.65 3.20 -7.53
CA ALA A 20 27.22 3.29 -7.79
C ALA A 20 26.55 1.94 -8.11
N GLY A 21 27.33 0.90 -8.44
CA GLY A 21 26.81 -0.44 -8.70
C GLY A 21 26.48 -1.27 -7.45
N CYS A 22 26.85 -0.79 -6.26
CA CYS A 22 26.61 -1.48 -4.98
C CYS A 22 25.34 -1.01 -4.26
N THR A 23 24.42 -0.31 -4.94
CA THR A 23 23.14 0.04 -4.32
C THR A 23 22.26 -1.20 -4.26
N GLU A 24 21.66 -1.44 -3.10
CA GLU A 24 20.64 -2.46 -2.89
C GLU A 24 19.56 -2.39 -3.99
N LEU A 25 19.32 -3.53 -4.64
CA LEU A 25 18.15 -3.67 -5.50
C LEU A 25 16.91 -3.64 -4.60
N SER A 26 15.88 -2.89 -5.00
CA SER A 26 14.59 -2.84 -4.32
C SER A 26 14.13 -4.23 -3.90
N GLN A 27 14.16 -4.50 -2.59
CA GLN A 27 13.68 -5.76 -2.02
C GLN A 27 12.14 -5.85 -2.00
N GLU A 28 11.46 -4.74 -2.31
CA GLU A 28 10.03 -4.74 -2.60
C GLU A 28 9.78 -5.68 -3.77
N SER A 29 8.90 -6.67 -3.58
CA SER A 29 8.50 -7.53 -4.68
C SER A 29 7.87 -6.66 -5.77
N ALA A 30 8.44 -6.65 -6.98
CA ALA A 30 7.82 -6.01 -8.15
C ALA A 30 6.46 -6.63 -8.56
N ARG A 31 5.95 -7.57 -7.77
CA ARG A 31 4.71 -8.29 -8.04
C ARG A 31 3.61 -7.76 -7.13
N SER A 32 2.48 -7.44 -7.75
CA SER A 32 1.18 -7.33 -7.08
C SER A 32 0.95 -8.52 -6.16
N TYR A 33 0.18 -8.32 -5.09
CA TYR A 33 -0.21 -9.34 -4.12
C TYR A 33 -0.32 -10.74 -4.74
N MET A 34 0.60 -11.63 -4.36
CA MET A 34 0.69 -13.01 -4.87
C MET A 34 -0.15 -14.00 -4.04
N GLY A 35 -0.92 -13.50 -3.07
CA GLY A 35 -1.86 -14.31 -2.29
C GLY A 35 -3.10 -14.69 -3.09
N LYS A 36 -3.94 -15.55 -2.51
CA LYS A 36 -5.29 -15.81 -3.05
C LYS A 36 -6.14 -14.56 -2.86
N GLU A 37 -7.14 -14.36 -3.72
CA GLU A 37 -8.10 -13.28 -3.52
C GLU A 37 -8.74 -13.38 -2.12
N ASP A 38 -8.79 -12.25 -1.42
CA ASP A 38 -9.42 -12.19 -0.11
C ASP A 38 -10.91 -12.48 -0.20
N THR A 39 -11.40 -13.26 0.75
CA THR A 39 -12.83 -13.53 0.87
C THR A 39 -13.56 -12.24 1.21
N LYS A 40 -14.60 -11.90 0.43
CA LYS A 40 -15.38 -10.69 0.70
C LYS A 40 -16.04 -10.79 2.08
N PRO A 41 -16.14 -9.68 2.84
CA PRO A 41 -16.70 -9.69 4.20
C PRO A 41 -18.18 -10.11 4.26
N TYR A 42 -18.88 -10.01 3.13
CA TYR A 42 -20.28 -10.42 2.97
C TYR A 42 -20.45 -11.83 2.38
N ALA A 43 -19.36 -12.57 2.14
CA ALA A 43 -19.43 -13.88 1.49
C ALA A 43 -19.90 -15.02 2.42
N GLY A 44 -19.81 -14.84 3.75
CA GLY A 44 -20.24 -15.85 4.72
C GLY A 44 -21.75 -15.99 4.89
N ASP A 45 -22.19 -17.01 5.62
CA ASP A 45 -23.60 -17.41 5.76
C ASP A 45 -24.54 -16.32 6.29
N GLN A 46 -24.01 -15.38 7.09
CA GLN A 46 -24.77 -14.26 7.64
C GLN A 46 -25.34 -13.36 6.54
N PHE A 47 -24.58 -13.14 5.47
CA PHE A 47 -24.95 -12.24 4.38
C PHE A 47 -25.15 -12.97 3.05
N LYS A 48 -24.69 -14.22 2.91
CA LYS A 48 -24.87 -15.08 1.72
C LYS A 48 -24.43 -14.42 0.41
N GLY A 49 -23.37 -13.62 0.45
CA GLY A 49 -22.89 -12.86 -0.71
C GLY A 49 -23.59 -11.51 -0.92
N ASP A 50 -24.59 -11.16 -0.12
CA ASP A 50 -25.36 -9.92 -0.26
C ASP A 50 -24.61 -8.72 0.32
N LYS A 51 -23.89 -8.02 -0.56
CA LYS A 51 -23.15 -6.80 -0.22
C LYS A 51 -24.05 -5.70 0.34
N GLN A 52 -25.26 -5.54 -0.20
CA GLN A 52 -26.15 -4.45 0.20
C GLN A 52 -26.65 -4.65 1.63
N LYS A 53 -27.04 -5.88 2.00
CA LYS A 53 -27.41 -6.20 3.39
C LYS A 53 -26.25 -6.01 4.36
N TRP A 54 -25.04 -6.37 3.95
CA TRP A 54 -23.84 -6.13 4.76
C TRP A 54 -23.60 -4.64 5.00
N GLU A 55 -23.64 -3.81 3.94
CA GLU A 55 -23.47 -2.35 4.05
C GLU A 55 -24.56 -1.71 4.91
N GLN A 56 -25.82 -2.15 4.78
CA GLN A 56 -26.92 -1.69 5.64
C GLN A 56 -26.66 -2.04 7.11
N SER A 57 -26.19 -3.27 7.40
CA SER A 57 -25.87 -3.67 8.77
C SER A 57 -24.76 -2.82 9.39
N LEU A 58 -23.76 -2.43 8.58
CA LEU A 58 -22.70 -1.52 9.01
C LEU A 58 -23.23 -0.12 9.28
N ALA A 59 -24.10 0.40 8.42
CA ALA A 59 -24.74 1.70 8.62
C ALA A 59 -25.59 1.73 9.89
N THR A 60 -26.40 0.67 10.13
CA THR A 60 -27.18 0.54 11.37
C THR A 60 -26.27 0.49 12.60
N ARG A 61 -25.17 -0.27 12.54
CA ARG A 61 -24.18 -0.30 13.63
C ARG A 61 -23.59 1.09 13.88
N ALA A 62 -23.15 1.78 12.83
CA ALA A 62 -22.59 3.12 12.96
C ALA A 62 -23.59 4.11 13.57
N ALA A 63 -24.87 4.06 13.16
CA ALA A 63 -25.92 4.89 13.73
C ALA A 63 -26.15 4.58 15.22
N SER A 64 -26.16 3.30 15.61
CA SER A 64 -26.33 2.89 17.01
C SER A 64 -25.18 3.33 17.92
N GLN A 65 -23.99 3.53 17.36
CA GLN A 65 -22.79 3.98 18.08
C GLN A 65 -22.62 5.51 18.05
N ASN A 66 -23.47 6.22 17.29
CA ASN A 66 -23.43 7.66 17.20
C ASN A 66 -24.37 8.30 18.24
N GLU A 67 -23.80 8.82 19.32
CA GLU A 67 -24.57 9.43 20.42
C GLU A 67 -25.43 10.63 20.00
N TYR A 68 -25.00 11.40 18.98
CA TYR A 68 -25.80 12.50 18.46
C TYR A 68 -27.09 12.01 17.79
N LEU A 69 -27.03 10.88 17.07
CA LEU A 69 -28.22 10.26 16.48
C LEU A 69 -29.05 9.53 17.54
N ARG A 70 -28.39 8.80 18.45
CA ARG A 70 -29.02 7.99 19.49
C ARG A 70 -29.85 8.83 20.46
N THR A 71 -29.37 10.02 20.81
CA THR A 71 -30.05 10.94 21.74
C THR A 71 -31.10 11.82 21.06
N GLN A 72 -30.98 12.09 19.76
CA GLN A 72 -32.00 12.84 19.02
C GLN A 72 -33.20 12.01 18.60
N ALA A 73 -33.01 10.71 18.32
CA ALA A 73 -34.13 9.80 18.04
C ALA A 73 -34.99 9.49 19.29
N ALA A 74 -34.49 9.80 20.49
CA ALA A 74 -35.17 9.59 21.77
C ALA A 74 -35.93 10.83 22.28
N LYS A 75 -35.93 11.93 21.52
CA LYS A 75 -36.77 13.12 21.74
C LYS A 75 -37.99 13.08 20.86
#